data_AF-S0AU37-F1
#
_entry.id   AF-S0AU37-F1
#
_cell.length_a   1.000
_cell.length_b   1.000
_cell.length_c   1.000
_cell.angle_alpha   90.00
_cell.angle_beta   90.00
_cell.angle_gamma   90.00
#
_symmetry.space_group_name_H-M   'P 1'
#
loop_
_entity.id
_entity.type
_entity.pdbx_description
1 polymer ?
#
loop_
_entity_poly.entity_id
_entity_poly.type
_entity_poly.pdbx_seq_one_letter_code
_entity_poly.pdbx_strand_id
1 'polypeptide(L)'
;MRFSEGSDIYLDRKEFDKFLRSLDEYSLKLIWQYPELPTRIRVAGDEADLLIESKPGIAENEIRAYSRVDGSVKTISVLSATELMSRKIEAYQSRGFVRDIYDLYVLTNWLDRSAYMVKSKISNFLHGIQAPVDENILPSLLYAGSGNLNFHRMVDYIRRWVNEI
;
A
#
# COMPACT_ATOMS: atom_id res chain seq x y z
N MET A 1 -7.07 11.83 0.19
CA MET A 1 -6.07 11.22 1.09
C MET A 1 -6.83 10.28 2.02
N ARG A 2 -6.26 9.11 2.37
CA ARG A 2 -6.86 8.15 3.32
C ARG A 2 -5.85 7.71 4.36
N PHE A 3 -6.32 7.26 5.53
CA PHE A 3 -5.47 6.63 6.53
C PHE A 3 -5.18 5.16 6.18
N SER A 4 -4.04 4.64 6.64
CA SER A 4 -3.69 3.21 6.56
C SER A 4 -3.23 2.75 7.93
N GLU A 5 -3.88 1.71 8.44
CA GLU A 5 -3.65 1.20 9.80
C GLU A 5 -2.53 0.14 9.88
N GLY A 6 -2.21 -0.51 8.75
CA GLY A 6 -1.17 -1.52 8.67
C GLY A 6 0.07 -1.05 7.91
N SER A 7 1.23 -1.59 8.31
CA SER A 7 2.50 -1.40 7.62
C SER A 7 2.99 -2.73 7.02
N ASP A 8 3.17 -2.76 5.71
CA ASP A 8 3.81 -3.89 5.02
C ASP A 8 5.33 -3.62 4.92
N ILE A 9 6.14 -4.60 5.32
CA ILE A 9 7.61 -4.55 5.17
C ILE A 9 8.10 -5.75 4.39
N TYR A 10 9.15 -5.53 3.59
CA TYR A 10 9.78 -6.56 2.77
C TYR A 10 11.17 -6.83 3.33
N LEU A 11 11.28 -7.90 4.10
CA LEU A 11 12.53 -8.31 4.74
C LEU A 11 12.70 -9.82 4.52
N ASP A 12 13.94 -10.23 4.26
CA ASP A 12 14.27 -11.64 4.39
C ASP A 12 14.23 -12.08 5.87
N ARG A 13 14.33 -13.39 6.12
CA ARG A 13 14.22 -13.90 7.48
C ARG A 13 15.30 -13.34 8.43
N LYS A 14 16.52 -13.16 7.93
CA LYS A 14 17.66 -12.71 8.73
C LYS A 14 17.49 -11.24 9.12
N GLU A 15 17.06 -10.39 8.19
CA GLU A 15 16.78 -8.98 8.45
C GLU A 15 15.53 -8.80 9.32
N PHE A 16 14.51 -9.66 9.16
CA PHE A 16 13.36 -9.66 10.05
C PHE A 16 13.74 -10.00 11.50
N ASP A 17 14.58 -11.02 11.72
CA ASP A 17 15.06 -11.37 13.06
C ASP A 17 15.91 -10.24 13.68
N LYS A 18 16.68 -9.49 12.87
CA LYS A 18 17.38 -8.28 13.35
C LYS A 18 16.40 -7.18 13.72
N PHE A 19 15.39 -6.94 12.90
CA PHE A 19 14.35 -5.97 13.17
C PHE A 19 13.64 -6.25 14.50
N LEU A 20 13.28 -7.52 14.77
CA LEU A 20 12.67 -7.89 16.06
C LEU A 20 13.56 -7.58 17.27
N ARG A 21 14.87 -7.80 17.16
CA ARG A 21 15.84 -7.46 18.22
C ARG A 21 15.99 -5.96 18.44
N SER A 22 15.75 -5.15 17.40
CA SER A 22 15.85 -3.69 17.51
C SER A 22 14.63 -3.03 18.17
N LEU A 23 13.51 -3.74 18.35
CA LEU A 23 12.27 -3.14 18.88
C LEU A 23 12.48 -2.49 20.25
N ASP A 24 13.22 -3.16 21.15
CA ASP A 24 13.49 -2.66 22.50
C ASP A 24 14.28 -1.34 22.48
N GLU A 25 15.16 -1.14 21.48
CA GLU A 25 15.92 0.11 21.30
C GLU A 25 15.01 1.31 21.01
N TYR A 26 13.81 1.07 20.50
CA TYR A 26 12.80 2.07 20.17
C TYR A 26 11.65 2.11 21.19
N SER A 27 11.81 1.50 22.36
CA SER A 27 10.73 1.37 23.37
C SER A 27 9.46 0.70 22.81
N LEU A 28 9.65 -0.22 21.84
CA LEU A 28 8.59 -1.00 21.24
C LEU A 28 8.63 -2.44 21.77
N LYS A 29 7.46 -3.01 22.06
CA LYS A 29 7.32 -4.38 22.58
C LYS A 29 6.55 -5.25 21.60
N LEU A 30 7.09 -6.44 21.31
CA LEU A 30 6.37 -7.46 20.57
C LEU A 30 5.25 -8.03 21.45
N ILE A 31 3.99 -7.84 21.04
CA ILE A 31 2.82 -8.35 21.75
C ILE A 31 2.39 -9.72 21.23
N TRP A 32 2.45 -9.88 19.91
CA TRP A 32 1.99 -11.08 19.24
C TRP A 32 2.72 -11.28 17.91
N GLN A 33 2.96 -12.54 17.56
CA GLN A 33 3.55 -12.95 16.30
C GLN A 33 2.83 -14.18 15.75
N TYR A 34 2.44 -14.12 14.49
CA TYR A 34 2.00 -15.30 13.73
C TYR A 34 3.22 -16.09 13.24
N PRO A 35 3.26 -17.43 13.38
CA PRO A 35 4.48 -18.21 13.13
C PRO A 35 4.78 -18.47 11.64
N GLU A 36 3.81 -18.34 10.73
CA GLU A 36 3.96 -18.63 9.31
C GLU A 36 4.37 -17.41 8.49
N LEU A 37 4.94 -17.63 7.29
CA LEU A 37 5.24 -16.56 6.33
C LEU A 37 4.07 -16.37 5.34
N PRO A 38 3.62 -15.13 5.04
CA PRO A 38 4.08 -13.85 5.60
C PRO A 38 3.78 -13.68 7.09
N THR A 39 4.76 -13.17 7.85
CA THR A 39 4.67 -13.04 9.31
C THR A 39 3.90 -11.78 9.66
N ARG A 40 2.77 -11.90 10.36
CA ARG A 40 2.10 -10.77 11.00
C ARG A 40 2.56 -10.64 12.44
N ILE A 41 2.91 -9.42 12.83
CA ILE A 41 3.24 -9.09 14.22
C ILE A 41 2.44 -7.88 14.69
N ARG A 42 2.11 -7.87 15.98
CA ARG A 42 1.61 -6.69 16.68
C ARG A 42 2.71 -6.19 17.59
N VAL A 43 3.08 -4.93 17.42
CA VAL A 43 4.08 -4.25 18.23
C VAL A 43 3.39 -3.10 18.95
N ALA A 44 3.58 -2.99 20.26
CA ALA A 44 3.04 -1.90 21.06
C ALA A 44 4.14 -0.90 21.42
N GLY A 45 3.87 0.38 21.25
CA GLY A 45 4.62 1.47 21.87
C GLY A 45 3.78 2.20 22.91
N ASP A 46 4.31 3.28 23.48
CA ASP A 46 3.62 4.05 24.51
C ASP A 46 2.35 4.77 23.98
N GLU A 47 2.35 5.16 22.70
CA GLU A 47 1.26 5.95 22.10
C GLU A 47 0.42 5.19 21.06
N ALA A 48 0.94 4.11 20.49
CA ALA A 48 0.29 3.41 19.39
C ALA A 48 0.70 1.93 19.29
N ASP A 49 -0.25 1.13 18.80
CA ASP A 49 -0.01 -0.25 18.38
C ASP A 49 0.14 -0.30 16.85
N LEU A 50 1.15 -1.03 16.39
CA LEU A 50 1.44 -1.22 14.98
C LEU A 50 1.21 -2.68 14.60
N LEU A 51 0.37 -2.88 13.59
CA LEU A 51 0.29 -4.14 12.87
C LEU A 51 1.28 -4.12 11.71
N ILE A 52 2.26 -5.01 11.76
CA ILE A 52 3.31 -5.13 10.74
C ILE A 52 3.18 -6.49 10.06
N GLU A 53 3.13 -6.49 8.74
CA GLU A 53 3.16 -7.71 7.92
C GLU A 53 4.51 -7.79 7.19
N SER A 54 5.30 -8.83 7.49
CA SER A 54 6.56 -9.10 6.82
C SER A 54 6.36 -10.08 5.67
N LYS A 55 6.75 -9.66 4.47
CA LYS A 55 6.73 -10.46 3.26
C LYS A 55 8.16 -10.81 2.85
N PRO A 56 8.45 -12.09 2.58
CA PRO A 56 9.76 -12.48 2.07
C PRO A 56 9.92 -12.01 0.62
N GLY A 57 11.15 -11.66 0.23
CA GLY A 57 11.51 -11.43 -1.17
C GLY A 57 12.19 -10.09 -1.44
N ILE A 58 12.60 -9.93 -2.69
CA ILE A 58 13.14 -8.68 -3.22
C ILE A 58 12.00 -7.97 -3.93
N ALA A 59 11.78 -6.71 -3.57
CA ALA A 59 10.85 -5.83 -4.26
C ALA A 59 11.62 -4.65 -4.84
N GLU A 60 11.23 -4.21 -6.04
CA GLU A 60 11.77 -2.98 -6.61
C GLU A 60 11.45 -1.82 -5.66
N ASN A 61 12.47 -1.10 -5.24
CA ASN A 61 12.37 -0.05 -4.25
C ASN A 61 13.08 1.22 -4.70
N GLU A 62 12.67 2.32 -4.10
CA GLU A 62 13.27 3.63 -4.27
C GLU A 62 13.45 4.29 -2.90
N ILE A 63 14.40 5.22 -2.85
CA ILE A 63 14.72 5.96 -1.65
C ILE A 63 13.90 7.25 -1.62
N ARG A 64 13.12 7.46 -0.55
CA ARG A 64 12.27 8.65 -0.36
C ARG A 64 12.52 9.32 0.98
N ALA A 65 12.32 10.63 1.02
CA ALA A 65 12.32 11.40 2.25
C ALA A 65 10.95 11.28 2.94
N TYR A 66 10.95 10.97 4.22
CA TYR A 66 9.79 10.87 5.09
C TYR A 66 9.87 11.92 6.20
N SER A 67 8.91 12.84 6.21
CA SER A 67 8.78 13.85 7.24
C SER A 67 8.00 13.31 8.43
N ARG A 68 8.58 13.43 9.62
CA ARG A 68 7.98 13.04 10.89
C ARG A 68 7.14 14.18 11.47
N VAL A 69 6.34 13.86 12.48
CA VAL A 69 5.46 14.83 13.16
C VAL A 69 6.25 15.95 13.83
N ASP A 70 7.47 15.66 14.30
CA ASP A 70 8.40 16.65 14.88
C ASP A 70 9.10 17.53 13.81
N GLY A 71 8.77 17.36 12.53
CA GLY A 71 9.39 18.09 11.42
C GLY A 71 10.74 17.55 10.96
N SER A 72 11.30 16.55 11.65
CA SER A 72 12.54 15.89 11.21
C SER A 72 12.30 15.03 9.96
N VAL A 73 13.32 14.91 9.12
CA VAL A 73 13.24 14.13 7.88
C VAL A 73 14.13 12.90 8.00
N LYS A 74 13.60 11.73 7.63
CA LYS A 74 14.37 10.49 7.48
C LYS A 74 14.27 9.96 6.06
N THR A 75 15.36 9.37 5.60
CA THR A 75 15.39 8.65 4.35
C THR A 75 14.92 7.21 4.58
N ILE A 76 13.94 6.75 3.82
CA ILE A 76 13.39 5.39 3.90
C ILE A 76 13.39 4.73 2.52
N SER A 77 13.55 3.41 2.49
CA SER A 77 13.33 2.61 1.28
C SER A 77 11.85 2.24 1.21
N VAL A 78 11.21 2.58 0.10
CA VAL A 78 9.80 2.30 -0.17
C VAL A 78 9.69 1.55 -1.49
N LEU A 79 8.58 0.82 -1.68
CA LEU A 79 8.30 0.21 -2.99
C LEU A 79 8.27 1.28 -4.08
N SER A 80 8.81 0.96 -5.26
CA SER A 80 8.62 1.79 -6.45
C SER A 80 7.12 1.95 -6.72
N ALA A 81 6.72 3.07 -7.33
CA ALA A 81 5.32 3.27 -7.68
C ALA A 81 4.78 2.13 -8.58
N THR A 82 5.62 1.58 -9.46
CA THR A 82 5.32 0.45 -10.35
C THR A 82 5.10 -0.86 -9.58
N GLU A 83 5.96 -1.15 -8.61
CA GLU A 83 5.86 -2.34 -7.76
C GLU A 83 4.63 -2.26 -6.85
N LEU A 84 4.40 -1.09 -6.25
CA LEU A 84 3.21 -0.83 -5.43
C LEU A 84 1.92 -0.96 -6.23
N MET A 85 1.88 -0.43 -7.45
CA MET A 85 0.78 -0.59 -8.41
C MET A 85 0.50 -2.07 -8.71
N SER A 86 1.53 -2.84 -9.03
CA SER A 86 1.40 -4.28 -9.32
C SER A 86 0.79 -5.04 -8.14
N ARG A 87 1.28 -4.80 -6.92
CA ARG A 87 0.77 -5.44 -5.70
C ARG A 87 -0.66 -5.04 -5.37
N LYS A 88 -1.07 -3.80 -5.69
CA LYS A 88 -2.45 -3.34 -5.48
C LYS A 88 -3.42 -3.99 -6.46
N ILE A 89 -3.00 -4.20 -7.71
CA ILE A 89 -3.75 -4.99 -8.70
C ILE A 89 -3.97 -6.42 -8.18
N GLU A 90 -2.89 -7.09 -7.76
CA GLU A 90 -2.95 -8.46 -7.23
C GLU A 90 -3.84 -8.56 -5.99
N ALA A 91 -3.68 -7.62 -5.05
CA ALA A 91 -4.52 -7.56 -3.86
C ALA A 91 -6.00 -7.41 -4.22
N TYR A 92 -6.33 -6.50 -5.15
CA TYR A 92 -7.71 -6.32 -5.59
C TYR A 92 -8.26 -7.57 -6.27
N GLN A 93 -7.49 -8.20 -7.17
CA GLN A 93 -7.91 -9.43 -7.84
C GLN A 93 -8.17 -10.56 -6.85
N SER A 94 -7.43 -10.60 -5.74
CA SER A 94 -7.61 -11.63 -4.70
C SER A 94 -8.82 -11.37 -3.80
N ARG A 95 -9.10 -10.12 -3.42
CA ARG A 95 -10.09 -9.83 -2.34
C ARG A 95 -11.20 -8.85 -2.70
N GLY A 96 -11.04 -8.09 -3.78
CA GLY A 96 -12.04 -7.14 -4.29
C GLY A 96 -12.36 -5.96 -3.37
N PHE A 97 -11.39 -5.41 -2.63
CA PHE A 97 -11.66 -4.28 -1.72
C PHE A 97 -11.50 -2.92 -2.38
N VAL A 98 -12.46 -2.01 -2.15
CA VAL A 98 -12.53 -0.68 -2.76
C VAL A 98 -11.31 0.18 -2.46
N ARG A 99 -10.67 -0.02 -1.30
CA ARG A 99 -9.44 0.68 -0.91
C ARG A 99 -8.29 0.47 -1.89
N ASP A 100 -8.21 -0.71 -2.53
CA ASP A 100 -7.16 -0.98 -3.50
C ASP A 100 -7.43 -0.20 -4.78
N ILE A 101 -8.69 -0.08 -5.23
CA ILE A 101 -9.05 0.79 -6.37
C ILE A 101 -8.75 2.25 -6.08
N TYR A 102 -9.05 2.71 -4.87
CA TYR A 102 -8.70 4.05 -4.45
C TYR A 102 -7.19 4.29 -4.50
N ASP A 103 -6.40 3.34 -4.01
CA ASP A 103 -4.94 3.44 -4.06
C ASP A 103 -4.44 3.45 -5.51
N LEU A 104 -4.95 2.58 -6.39
CA LEU A 104 -4.62 2.58 -7.81
C LEU A 104 -4.95 3.94 -8.45
N TYR A 105 -6.14 4.48 -8.18
CA TYR A 105 -6.55 5.79 -8.64
C TYR A 105 -5.58 6.89 -8.19
N VAL A 106 -5.18 6.93 -6.92
CA VAL A 106 -4.21 7.92 -6.43
C VAL A 106 -2.82 7.71 -7.03
N LEU A 107 -2.38 6.46 -7.18
CA LEU A 107 -1.05 6.11 -7.69
C LEU A 107 -0.84 6.54 -9.15
N THR A 108 -1.91 6.64 -9.96
CA THR A 108 -1.78 7.15 -11.34
C THR A 108 -1.19 8.57 -11.42
N ASN A 109 -1.27 9.38 -10.35
CA ASN A 109 -0.63 10.70 -10.29
C ASN A 109 0.91 10.64 -10.12
N TRP A 110 1.44 9.49 -9.73
CA TRP A 110 2.86 9.30 -9.41
C TRP A 110 3.57 8.38 -10.38
N LEU A 111 2.83 7.74 -11.28
CA LEU A 111 3.38 6.86 -12.31
C LEU A 111 3.87 7.65 -13.52
N ASP A 112 4.98 7.21 -14.08
CA ASP A 112 5.46 7.69 -15.36
C ASP A 112 4.49 7.27 -16.48
N ARG A 113 3.91 8.26 -17.16
CA ARG A 113 2.97 8.04 -18.27
C ARG A 113 3.62 7.38 -19.49
N SER A 114 4.94 7.48 -19.62
CA SER A 114 5.69 6.87 -20.73
C SER A 114 5.99 5.38 -20.51
N ALA A 115 5.77 4.86 -19.30
CA ALA A 115 6.05 3.48 -18.95
C ALA A 115 5.02 2.50 -19.55
N TYR A 116 5.24 2.09 -20.80
CA TYR A 116 4.37 1.18 -21.55
C TYR A 116 4.00 -0.09 -20.77
N MET A 117 4.95 -0.70 -20.06
CA MET A 117 4.73 -1.91 -19.28
C MET A 117 3.69 -1.71 -18.16
N VAL A 118 3.68 -0.53 -17.54
CA VAL A 118 2.71 -0.19 -16.48
C VAL A 118 1.33 0.00 -17.09
N LYS A 119 1.23 0.75 -18.19
CA LYS A 119 -0.02 0.94 -18.95
C LYS A 119 -0.61 -0.40 -19.39
N SER A 120 0.20 -1.30 -19.92
CA SER A 120 -0.24 -2.64 -20.35
C SER A 120 -0.79 -3.47 -19.18
N LYS A 121 -0.09 -3.50 -18.02
CA LYS A 121 -0.57 -4.18 -16.81
C LYS A 121 -1.91 -3.64 -16.33
N ILE A 122 -2.05 -2.31 -16.24
CA ILE A 122 -3.30 -1.66 -15.81
C ILE A 122 -4.42 -1.94 -16.82
N SER A 123 -4.14 -1.84 -18.13
CA SER A 123 -5.12 -2.14 -19.18
C SER A 123 -5.68 -3.56 -19.07
N ASN A 124 -4.80 -4.54 -18.90
CA ASN A 124 -5.20 -5.94 -18.72
C ASN A 124 -6.04 -6.14 -17.45
N PHE A 125 -5.65 -5.51 -16.35
CA PHE A 125 -6.41 -5.52 -15.11
C PHE A 125 -7.83 -4.95 -15.29
N LEU A 126 -7.97 -3.86 -16.02
CA LEU A 126 -9.25 -3.19 -16.26
C LEU A 126 -10.18 -3.97 -17.20
N HIS A 127 -9.67 -4.92 -17.99
CA HIS A 127 -10.44 -5.66 -19.00
C HIS A 127 -11.46 -6.66 -18.40
N GLY A 128 -11.37 -6.98 -17.12
CA GLY A 128 -12.30 -7.89 -16.44
C GLY A 128 -12.68 -7.46 -15.03
N ILE A 129 -12.37 -6.20 -14.68
CA ILE A 129 -12.53 -5.70 -13.32
C ILE A 129 -13.98 -5.76 -12.86
N GLN A 130 -14.21 -6.39 -11.71
CA GLN A 130 -15.52 -6.46 -11.05
C GLN A 130 -15.65 -5.35 -10.01
N ALA A 131 -16.89 -5.01 -9.64
CA ALA A 131 -17.15 -4.07 -8.56
C ALA A 131 -16.62 -4.61 -7.21
N PRO A 132 -16.16 -3.73 -6.31
CA PRO A 132 -15.64 -4.15 -5.02
C PRO A 132 -16.75 -4.66 -4.11
N VAL A 133 -16.39 -5.58 -3.22
CA VAL A 133 -17.34 -6.21 -2.28
C VAL A 133 -17.79 -5.26 -1.16
N ASP A 134 -17.09 -4.14 -0.98
CA ASP A 134 -17.22 -3.21 0.15
C ASP A 134 -17.32 -1.75 -0.30
N GLU A 135 -17.87 -1.45 -1.48
CA GLU A 135 -17.94 -0.06 -1.99
C GLU A 135 -18.57 0.93 -1.00
N ASN A 136 -19.53 0.47 -0.19
CA ASN A 136 -20.26 1.26 0.80
C ASN A 136 -19.36 1.85 1.90
N ILE A 137 -18.16 1.28 2.14
CA ILE A 137 -17.23 1.84 3.15
C ILE A 137 -16.38 2.97 2.60
N LEU A 138 -16.35 3.19 1.28
CA LEU A 138 -15.51 4.20 0.64
C LEU A 138 -15.64 5.59 1.28
N PRO A 139 -16.84 6.13 1.60
CA PRO A 139 -16.95 7.43 2.24
C PRO A 139 -16.23 7.52 3.60
N SER A 140 -16.22 6.43 4.38
CA SER A 140 -15.53 6.38 5.67
C SER A 140 -14.00 6.30 5.55
N LEU A 141 -13.49 5.81 4.41
CA LEU A 141 -12.05 5.71 4.16
C LEU A 141 -11.42 7.06 3.82
N LEU A 142 -12.20 8.02 3.32
CA LEU A 142 -11.68 9.26 2.76
C LEU A 142 -11.74 10.38 3.79
N TYR A 143 -10.61 11.07 4.02
CA TYR A 143 -10.63 12.35 4.74
C TYR A 143 -11.51 13.33 3.95
N ALA A 144 -12.53 13.88 4.62
CA ALA A 144 -13.64 14.68 4.10
C ALA A 144 -13.40 15.38 2.74
N GLY A 145 -14.33 15.20 1.79
CA GLY A 145 -14.36 15.98 0.53
C GLY A 145 -14.63 15.18 -0.76
N SER A 146 -14.84 13.87 -0.70
CA SER A 146 -15.02 13.03 -1.89
C SER A 146 -16.46 12.51 -2.05
N GLY A 147 -17.47 13.31 -1.69
CA GLY A 147 -18.88 12.88 -1.63
C GLY A 147 -19.46 12.33 -2.94
N ASN A 148 -18.77 12.50 -4.07
CA ASN A 148 -19.15 11.94 -5.36
C ASN A 148 -18.14 10.94 -5.94
N LEU A 149 -17.18 10.43 -5.16
CA LEU A 149 -16.26 9.39 -5.61
C LEU A 149 -16.90 8.02 -5.42
N ASN A 150 -16.83 7.18 -6.45
CA ASN A 150 -17.34 5.82 -6.44
C ASN A 150 -16.48 4.93 -7.34
N PHE A 151 -16.69 3.62 -7.31
CA PHE A 151 -15.92 2.64 -8.07
C PHE A 151 -15.85 3.01 -9.56
N HIS A 152 -17.01 3.25 -10.17
CA HIS A 152 -17.11 3.56 -11.60
C HIS A 152 -16.28 4.77 -11.99
N ARG A 153 -16.37 5.87 -11.22
CA ARG A 153 -15.60 7.10 -11.49
C ARG A 153 -14.10 6.91 -11.34
N MET A 154 -13.66 6.12 -10.36
CA MET A 154 -12.24 5.78 -10.20
C MET A 154 -11.75 4.94 -11.39
N VAL A 155 -12.50 3.91 -11.76
CA VAL A 155 -12.17 3.05 -12.91
C VAL A 155 -12.14 3.84 -14.22
N ASP A 156 -13.12 4.70 -14.47
CA ASP A 156 -13.18 5.52 -15.68
C ASP A 156 -12.02 6.51 -15.74
N TYR A 157 -11.61 7.06 -14.61
CA TYR A 157 -10.40 7.89 -14.54
C TYR A 157 -9.14 7.09 -14.91
N ILE A 158 -8.95 5.91 -14.32
CA ILE A 158 -7.79 5.06 -14.62
C ILE A 158 -7.80 4.62 -16.08
N ARG A 159 -8.97 4.30 -16.67
CA ARG A 159 -9.11 4.00 -18.10
C ARG A 159 -8.66 5.15 -18.99
N ARG A 160 -9.07 6.38 -18.68
CA ARG A 160 -8.59 7.58 -19.40
C ARG A 160 -7.08 7.71 -19.28
N TRP A 161 -6.53 7.57 -18.08
CA TRP A 161 -5.09 7.64 -17.86
C TRP A 161 -4.30 6.62 -18.71
N VAL A 162 -4.81 5.40 -18.87
CA VAL A 162 -4.17 4.37 -19.74
C VAL A 162 -4.22 4.76 -21.22
N ASN A 163 -5.31 5.38 -21.66
CA ASN A 163 -5.57 5.69 -23.07
C ASN A 163 -5.03 7.06 -23.53
N GLU A 164 -4.76 7.98 -22.60
CA GLU A 164 -4.14 9.28 -22.89
C GLU A 164 -2.65 9.08 -23.19
N ILE A 165 -2.24 9.53 -24.38
CA ILE A 165 -0.84 9.59 -24.84
C ILE A 165 -0.16 10.80 -24.21
#